data_AF-A0A7X8QLJ3-F1
#
_entry.id   AF-A0A7X8QLJ3-F1
#
_cell.length_a   1.000
_cell.length_b   1.000
_cell.length_c   1.000
_cell.angle_alpha   90.00
_cell.angle_beta   90.00
_cell.angle_gamma   90.00
#
_symmetry.space_group_name_H-M   'P 1'
#
loop_
_entity.id
_entity.type
_entity.pdbx_description
1 polymer ?
#
loop_
_entity_poly.entity_id
_entity_poly.type
_entity_poly.pdbx_seq_one_letter_code
_entity_poly.pdbx_strand_id
1 'polypeptide(L)' 'DRSFTFITKTPPAAVLIKKACKIDSGSAVPNKDKVAKISKEDVRKIAEMKMVDLNAASVENAMSMIAGTARSMGVVVVD' A
#
# COMPACT_ATOMS: atom_id res chain seq x y z
N ASP A 1 6.65 -35.67 13.65
CA ASP A 1 5.33 -35.23 13.16
C ASP A 1 5.54 -34.01 12.26
N ARG A 2 4.62 -33.68 11.35
CA ARG A 2 4.76 -32.57 10.37
C ARG A 2 3.91 -31.36 10.77
N SER A 3 3.84 -31.10 12.07
CA SER A 3 2.98 -30.08 12.65
C SER A 3 3.63 -28.70 12.52
N PHE A 4 2.93 -27.73 11.94
CA PHE A 4 3.35 -26.33 11.92
C PHE A 4 2.15 -25.39 12.02
N THR A 5 2.40 -24.18 12.52
CA THR A 5 1.43 -23.08 12.61
C THR A 5 1.95 -21.87 11.87
N PHE A 6 1.05 -21.14 11.21
CA PHE A 6 1.35 -19.89 10.53
C PHE A 6 0.17 -18.92 10.65
N ILE A 7 0.44 -17.65 10.39
CA ILE A 7 -0.56 -16.59 10.41
C ILE A 7 -0.66 -16.00 9.01
N THR A 8 -1.88 -15.88 8.49
CA THR A 8 -2.16 -15.20 7.22
C THR A 8 -2.26 -13.70 7.45
N LYS A 9 -1.31 -12.95 6.91
CA LYS A 9 -1.33 -11.49 6.93
C LYS A 9 -2.30 -10.91 5.89
N THR A 10 -2.63 -9.63 6.04
CA THR A 10 -3.40 -8.86 5.06
C THR A 10 -2.69 -8.77 3.70
N PRO A 11 -3.45 -8.54 2.62
CA PRO A 11 -2.89 -8.41 1.28
C PRO A 11 -1.75 -7.38 1.18
N PRO A 12 -0.78 -7.56 0.27
CA PRO A 12 0.31 -6.62 0.08
C PRO A 12 -0.20 -5.21 -0.25
N ALA A 13 0.46 -4.18 0.27
CA ALA A 13 0.09 -2.78 0.05
C ALA A 13 0.02 -2.45 -1.46
N ALA A 14 0.96 -2.96 -2.25
CA ALA A 14 0.98 -2.78 -3.71
C ALA A 14 -0.31 -3.28 -4.39
N VAL A 15 -0.87 -4.41 -3.96
CA VAL A 15 -2.12 -4.95 -4.53
C VAL A 15 -3.30 -4.07 -4.17
N LEU A 16 -3.36 -3.58 -2.93
CA LEU A 16 -4.42 -2.69 -2.48
C LEU A 16 -4.36 -1.33 -3.19
N ILE A 17 -3.17 -0.76 -3.37
CA ILE A 17 -2.95 0.48 -4.13
C ILE A 17 -3.39 0.30 -5.58
N LYS A 18 -3.01 -0.80 -6.23
CA LYS A 18 -3.43 -1.11 -7.61
C LYS A 18 -4.95 -1.19 -7.74
N LYS A 19 -5.62 -1.84 -6.79
CA LYS A 19 -7.08 -1.93 -6.75
C LYS A 19 -7.74 -0.56 -6.56
N ALA A 20 -7.22 0.27 -5.66
CA ALA A 20 -7.72 1.63 -5.43
C ALA A 20 -7.55 2.52 -6.67
N CYS A 21 -6.41 2.40 -7.36
CA CYS A 21 -6.11 3.14 -8.58
C CYS A 21 -6.69 2.54 -9.87
N LYS A 22 -7.28 1.33 -9.81
CA LYS A 22 -7.78 0.56 -10.97
C LYS A 22 -6.71 0.34 -12.06
N ILE A 23 -5.50 -0.04 -11.64
CA ILE A 23 -4.38 -0.35 -12.54
C ILE A 23 -3.90 -1.80 -12.34
N ASP A 24 -3.42 -2.44 -13.41
CA ASP A 24 -2.92 -3.82 -13.35
C ASP A 24 -1.44 -3.91 -12.94
N SER A 25 -0.64 -2.90 -13.35
CA SER A 25 0.79 -2.79 -13.10
C SER A 25 1.20 -1.42 -12.59
N GLY A 26 2.28 -1.37 -11.79
CA GLY A 26 2.96 -0.13 -11.45
C GLY A 26 3.87 0.36 -12.58
N SER A 27 4.53 1.49 -12.36
CA SER A 27 5.51 2.06 -13.29
C SER A 27 6.76 1.20 -13.39
N ALA A 28 7.24 0.97 -14.62
CA ALA A 28 8.56 0.35 -14.87
C ALA A 28 9.71 1.32 -14.51
N VAL A 29 9.43 2.63 -14.46
CA VAL A 29 10.39 3.68 -14.11
C VAL A 29 9.77 4.65 -13.07
N PRO A 30 9.51 4.22 -11.82
CA PRO A 30 8.66 4.91 -10.84
C PRO A 30 8.98 6.38 -10.55
N ASN A 31 10.26 6.75 -10.65
CA ASN A 31 10.73 8.12 -10.38
C ASN A 31 10.52 9.06 -11.57
N LYS A 32 10.27 8.54 -12.78
CA LYS A 32 10.02 9.32 -14.00
C LYS A 32 8.55 9.25 -14.40
N ASP A 33 8.03 8.04 -14.55
CA ASP A 33 6.70 7.82 -15.10
C ASP A 33 5.68 7.65 -13.98
N LYS A 34 4.73 8.59 -13.91
CA LYS A 34 3.61 8.56 -12.99
C LYS A 34 2.41 7.92 -13.67
N VAL A 35 2.02 6.73 -13.20
CA VAL A 35 1.04 5.87 -13.87
C VAL A 35 -0.36 5.95 -13.27
N ALA A 36 -0.49 6.46 -12.04
CA ALA A 36 -1.78 6.67 -11.39
C ALA A 36 -1.71 7.71 -10.27
N LYS A 37 -2.89 8.05 -9.74
CA LYS A 37 -3.08 8.89 -8.56
C LYS A 37 -3.91 8.14 -7.51
N ILE A 38 -3.63 8.38 -6.24
CA ILE A 38 -4.40 7.85 -5.12
C ILE A 38 -4.71 8.96 -4.12
N SER A 39 -5.95 9.03 -3.63
CA SER A 39 -6.36 10.04 -2.65
C SER A 39 -5.76 9.76 -1.27
N LYS A 40 -5.63 10.80 -0.42
CA LYS A 40 -5.24 10.60 0.98
C LYS A 40 -6.25 9.76 1.75
N GLU A 41 -7.54 9.88 1.40
CA GLU A 41 -8.60 9.07 1.99
C GLU A 41 -8.42 7.57 1.70
N ASP A 42 -8.10 7.22 0.46
CA ASP A 42 -7.85 5.82 0.08
C ASP A 42 -6.58 5.28 0.71
N VAL A 43 -5.52 6.11 0.82
CA VAL A 43 -4.30 5.76 1.56
C VAL A 43 -4.64 5.48 3.03
N ARG A 44 -5.50 6.28 3.65
CA ARG A 44 -5.95 6.07 5.03
C ARG A 44 -6.70 4.75 5.19
N LYS A 45 -7.67 4.46 4.32
CA LYS A 45 -8.42 3.19 4.33
C LYS A 45 -7.49 1.97 4.20
N ILE A 46 -6.50 2.05 3.33
CA ILE A 46 -5.50 0.98 3.17
C ILE A 46 -4.62 0.85 4.42
N ALA A 47 -4.20 1.96 5.02
CA ALA A 47 -3.39 1.98 6.23
C ALA A 47 -4.14 1.38 7.43
N GLU A 48 -5.41 1.75 7.63
CA GLU A 48 -6.28 1.21 8.68
C GLU A 48 -6.48 -0.30 8.50
N MET A 49 -6.75 -0.76 7.27
CA MET A 49 -6.87 -2.19 6.97
C MET A 49 -5.59 -2.97 7.27
N LYS A 50 -4.42 -2.43 6.91
CA LYS A 50 -3.12 -3.09 7.12
C LYS A 50 -2.56 -2.93 8.53
N MET A 51 -3.17 -2.10 9.38
CA MET A 51 -2.60 -1.72 10.69
C MET A 51 -2.26 -2.93 11.55
N VAL A 52 -3.07 -3.99 11.49
CA VAL A 52 -2.84 -5.25 12.22
C VAL A 52 -1.53 -5.96 11.86
N ASP A 53 -0.97 -5.70 10.68
CA ASP A 53 0.30 -6.28 10.22
C ASP A 53 1.48 -5.32 10.24
N LEU A 54 1.20 -4.02 10.38
CA LEU A 54 2.20 -2.97 10.39
C LEU A 54 2.72 -2.78 11.81
N ASN A 55 3.99 -2.38 11.91
CA ASN A 55 4.61 -1.98 13.17
C ASN A 55 4.42 -0.48 13.47
N ALA A 56 3.52 0.18 12.76
CA ALA A 56 3.30 1.62 12.89
C ALA A 56 2.69 1.97 14.25
N ALA A 57 3.19 3.03 14.89
CA ALA A 57 2.66 3.51 16.16
C ALA A 57 1.36 4.34 16.03
N SER A 58 0.99 4.74 14.81
CA SER A 58 -0.20 5.53 14.53
C SER A 58 -0.70 5.30 13.10
N VAL A 59 -1.96 5.64 12.83
CA VAL A 59 -2.53 5.61 11.47
C VAL A 59 -1.73 6.52 10.53
N GLU A 60 -1.29 7.68 10.99
CA GLU A 60 -0.48 8.60 10.16
C GLU A 60 0.88 8.00 9.77
N ASN A 61 1.53 7.28 10.69
CA ASN A 61 2.76 6.54 10.38
C ASN A 61 2.49 5.41 9.39
N ALA A 62 1.39 4.68 9.55
CA ALA A 62 0.97 3.66 8.60
C ALA A 62 0.67 4.26 7.21
N MET A 63 -0.02 5.40 7.14
CA MET A 63 -0.26 6.14 5.91
C MET A 63 1.04 6.54 5.21
N SER A 64 2.06 6.97 5.96
CA SER A 64 3.39 7.26 5.41
C SER A 64 4.04 6.02 4.77
N MET A 65 3.90 4.84 5.39
CA MET A 65 4.39 3.57 4.82
C MET A 65 3.65 3.19 3.52
N ILE A 66 2.32 3.36 3.49
CA ILE A 66 1.51 3.12 2.28
C ILE A 66 1.88 4.12 1.19
N ALA A 67 2.04 5.40 1.53
CA ALA A 67 2.48 6.45 0.60
C ALA A 67 3.88 6.17 0.03
N GLY A 68 4.80 5.64 0.85
CA GLY A 68 6.11 5.18 0.38
C GLY A 68 6.00 4.10 -0.69
N THR A 69 5.08 3.14 -0.50
CA THR A 69 4.80 2.09 -1.48
C THR A 69 4.17 2.67 -2.76
N ALA A 70 3.24 3.62 -2.63
CA ALA A 70 2.66 4.29 -3.80
C ALA A 70 3.75 5.00 -4.64
N ARG A 71 4.66 5.72 -3.99
CA ARG A 71 5.77 6.42 -4.66
C ARG A 71 6.72 5.45 -5.37
N SER A 72 7.08 4.33 -4.75
CA SER A 72 7.95 3.32 -5.37
C SER A 72 7.28 2.56 -6.53
N MET A 73 5.96 2.72 -6.69
CA MET A 73 5.20 2.18 -7.83
C MET A 73 4.90 3.23 -8.91
N GLY A 74 5.35 4.48 -8.74
CA GLY A 74 5.01 5.57 -9.67
C GLY A 74 3.57 6.05 -9.52
N VAL A 75 2.94 5.84 -8.37
CA VAL A 75 1.62 6.37 -8.03
C VAL A 75 1.79 7.64 -7.20
N VAL A 76 1.10 8.71 -7.59
CA VAL A 76 1.15 10.00 -6.91
C VAL A 76 0.04 10.07 -5.87
N VAL A 77 0.40 10.40 -4.63
CA VAL A 77 -0.59 10.68 -3.59
C VAL A 77 -1.10 12.10 -3.79
N VAL A 78 -2.41 12.24 -3.95
CA VAL A 78 -3.12 13.52 -4.07
C VAL A 78 -4.03 13.72 -2.87
N ASP A 79 -4.37 14.96 -2.58
CA ASP A 79 -5.33 15.30 -1.52
C ASP A 79 -6.69 14.62 -1.74
#